data_AF-A0A915M5H3-F1
#
_entry.id   AF-A0A915M5H3-F1
#
_cell.length_a   1.000
_cell.length_b   1.000
_cell.length_c   1.000
_cell.angle_alpha   90.00
_cell.angle_beta   90.00
_cell.angle_gamma   90.00
#
_symmetry.space_group_name_H-M   'P 1'
#
loop_
_entity.id
_entity.type
_entity.pdbx_description
1 polymer ?
#
loop_
_entity_poly.entity_id
_entity_poly.type
_entity_poly.pdbx_seq_one_letter_code
_entity_poly.pdbx_strand_id
1 'polypeptide(L)'
;MELFLFEANEYQRLYNCSSITIETIPLEQRCLTPLALINLTLATIYFLLYLPSLWIAESTADIILAINRCLEVLAPKIAEILFKGIRTHLWLTICSLYALYWLFFAKAIVFSGIYFAWFFNPFIGYKEDIKGEFNYDFHIIHDLSVAILSPGIYLLFALSLLIKNQALRHSNTNINSSVSISRAEKLTFLQVFVISLMNTICGSVYSVMQHITPERWMIILAQFSW
;
A
#
# COMPACT_ATOMS: atom_id res chain seq x y z
N MET A 1 -10.06 11.32 8.40
CA MET A 1 -10.78 12.63 8.49
C MET A 1 -11.53 12.82 9.81
N GLU A 2 -11.84 11.76 10.54
CA GLU A 2 -12.57 11.79 11.81
C GLU A 2 -12.03 12.78 12.82
N LEU A 3 -10.72 12.75 13.10
CA LEU A 3 -10.07 13.68 14.02
C LEU A 3 -10.33 15.16 13.66
N PHE A 4 -10.30 15.48 12.36
CA PHE A 4 -10.54 16.84 11.88
C PHE A 4 -12.03 17.22 11.90
N LEU A 5 -12.93 16.29 11.60
CA LEU A 5 -14.36 16.56 11.44
C LEU A 5 -15.14 16.47 12.75
N PHE A 6 -14.75 15.59 13.67
CA PHE A 6 -15.53 15.22 14.85
C PHE A 6 -14.81 15.48 16.18
N GLU A 7 -13.49 15.62 16.19
CA GLU A 7 -12.68 15.77 17.42
C GLU A 7 -11.85 17.05 17.45
N ALA A 8 -12.51 18.21 17.32
CA ALA A 8 -11.86 19.51 17.19
C ALA A 8 -10.85 19.84 18.31
N ASN A 9 -11.13 19.44 19.56
CA ASN A 9 -10.23 19.67 20.69
C ASN A 9 -8.94 18.86 20.59
N GLU A 10 -9.03 17.60 20.15
CA GLU A 10 -7.86 16.75 20.00
C GLU A 10 -7.05 17.12 18.77
N TYR A 11 -7.72 17.50 17.68
CA TYR A 11 -7.08 18.13 16.52
C TYR A 11 -6.29 19.38 16.94
N GLN A 12 -6.88 20.30 17.70
CA GLN A 12 -6.17 21.48 18.20
C GLN A 12 -5.00 21.12 19.14
N ARG A 13 -5.13 20.08 19.96
CA ARG A 13 -4.02 19.61 20.82
C ARG A 13 -2.82 19.12 20.00
N LEU A 14 -3.08 18.36 18.94
CA LEU A 14 -2.05 17.71 18.11
C LEU A 14 -1.47 18.62 17.03
N TYR A 15 -2.27 19.52 16.45
CA TYR A 15 -1.89 20.33 15.28
C TYR A 15 -1.82 21.84 15.56
N ASN A 16 -1.86 22.30 16.82
CA ASN A 16 -1.59 23.72 17.09
C ASN A 16 -0.11 24.06 16.90
N CYS A 17 0.14 25.30 16.47
CA CYS A 17 1.48 25.84 16.30
C CYS A 17 1.96 26.65 17.53
N SER A 18 1.23 26.61 18.65
CA SER A 18 1.43 27.48 19.81
C SER A 18 2.82 27.32 20.45
N SER A 19 3.45 26.16 20.27
CA SER A 19 4.77 25.83 20.82
C SER A 19 5.91 25.90 19.79
N ILE A 20 5.66 26.36 18.55
CA ILE A 20 6.67 26.44 17.49
C ILE A 20 7.03 27.92 17.29
N THR A 21 8.20 28.32 17.78
CA THR A 21 8.69 29.70 17.62
C THR A 21 9.29 29.89 16.23
N ILE A 22 9.00 31.03 15.58
CA ILE A 22 9.52 31.39 14.25
C ILE A 22 11.06 31.43 14.22
N GLU A 23 11.76 31.41 15.34
CA GLU A 23 13.23 31.49 15.35
C GLU A 23 13.93 30.12 15.25
N THR A 24 13.20 29.00 15.40
CA THR A 24 13.79 27.65 15.40
C THR A 24 14.16 27.12 14.00
N ILE A 25 13.74 27.79 12.93
CA ILE A 25 13.96 27.34 11.54
C ILE A 25 14.77 28.42 10.78
N PRO A 26 15.98 28.13 10.27
CA PRO A 26 16.77 29.10 9.49
C PRO A 26 16.02 29.63 8.26
N LEU A 27 16.13 30.94 7.98
CA LEU A 27 15.46 31.60 6.86
C LEU A 27 15.84 31.02 5.48
N GLU A 28 17.05 30.47 5.33
CA GLU A 28 17.51 29.83 4.09
C GLU A 28 16.69 28.58 3.70
N GLN A 29 16.03 27.92 4.66
CA GLN A 29 15.16 26.76 4.41
C GLN A 29 13.72 27.15 4.04
N ARG A 30 13.36 28.45 4.08
CA ARG A 30 11.98 28.95 3.90
C ARG A 30 11.67 29.45 2.50
N CYS A 31 12.60 29.33 1.57
CA CYS A 31 12.39 29.80 0.21
C CYS A 31 11.30 28.97 -0.48
N LEU A 32 10.19 29.64 -0.80
CA LEU A 32 9.09 29.11 -1.60
C LEU A 32 9.61 28.71 -2.99
N THR A 33 10.07 27.47 -3.10
CA THR A 33 10.67 26.90 -4.31
C THR A 33 9.56 26.52 -5.30
N PRO A 34 9.84 26.46 -6.62
CA PRO A 34 8.92 25.86 -7.59
C PRO A 34 8.48 24.44 -7.19
N LEU A 35 9.38 23.70 -6.53
CA LEU A 35 9.12 22.39 -5.94
C LEU A 35 8.07 22.44 -4.81
N ALA A 36 8.05 23.49 -3.99
CA ALA A 36 7.05 23.68 -2.95
C ALA A 36 5.66 24.00 -3.54
N LEU A 37 5.59 24.76 -4.65
CA LEU A 37 4.34 25.04 -5.36
C LEU A 37 3.78 23.78 -6.05
N ILE A 38 4.66 22.97 -6.65
CA ILE A 38 4.29 21.66 -7.21
C ILE A 38 3.79 20.74 -6.10
N ASN A 39 4.49 20.66 -4.96
CA ASN A 39 4.08 19.86 -3.81
C ASN A 39 2.78 20.37 -3.17
N LEU A 40 2.52 21.67 -3.13
CA LEU A 40 1.26 22.24 -2.63
C LEU A 40 0.09 21.90 -3.57
N THR A 41 0.30 21.95 -4.88
CA THR A 41 -0.71 21.61 -5.89
C THR A 41 -0.99 20.10 -5.85
N LEU A 42 0.05 19.28 -5.76
CA LEU A 42 -0.06 17.83 -5.55
C LEU A 42 -0.75 17.52 -4.21
N ALA A 43 -0.35 18.16 -3.11
CA ALA A 43 -1.00 18.02 -1.80
C ALA A 43 -2.49 18.39 -1.85
N THR A 44 -2.88 19.37 -2.65
CA THR A 44 -4.29 19.73 -2.86
C THR A 44 -5.04 18.66 -3.65
N ILE A 45 -4.42 18.08 -4.68
CA ILE A 45 -4.95 16.93 -5.43
C ILE A 45 -5.07 15.71 -4.50
N TYR A 46 -4.08 15.46 -3.64
CA TYR A 46 -4.02 14.40 -2.64
C TYR A 46 -4.96 14.62 -1.45
N PHE A 47 -5.35 15.87 -1.18
CA PHE A 47 -6.39 16.19 -0.20
C PHE A 47 -7.78 15.88 -0.76
N LEU A 48 -7.98 16.08 -2.06
CA LEU A 48 -9.20 15.68 -2.78
C LEU A 48 -9.26 14.16 -3.07
N LEU A 49 -8.08 13.53 -3.22
CA LEU A 49 -7.87 12.11 -3.44
C LEU A 49 -7.01 11.56 -2.30
N TYR A 50 -7.59 11.42 -1.11
CA TYR A 50 -6.88 11.05 0.12
C TYR A 50 -5.92 9.87 -0.10
N LEU A 51 -4.62 10.16 -0.16
CA LEU A 51 -3.56 9.22 -0.56
C LEU A 51 -3.57 7.86 0.16
N PRO A 52 -3.79 7.80 1.49
CA PRO A 52 -3.90 6.52 2.17
C PRO A 52 -5.05 5.68 1.64
N SER A 53 -6.21 6.28 1.36
CA SER A 53 -7.37 5.51 0.87
C SER A 53 -7.11 4.88 -0.49
N LEU A 54 -6.35 5.56 -1.36
CA LEU A 54 -5.95 5.00 -2.66
C LEU A 54 -4.95 3.85 -2.51
N TRP A 55 -3.95 4.00 -1.63
CA TRP A 55 -3.02 2.93 -1.28
C TRP A 55 -3.76 1.69 -0.81
N ILE A 56 -4.67 1.85 0.15
CA ILE A 56 -5.47 0.74 0.69
C ILE A 56 -6.34 0.09 -0.39
N ALA A 57 -6.96 0.89 -1.28
CA ALA A 57 -7.78 0.38 -2.37
C ALA A 57 -6.95 -0.48 -3.35
N GLU A 58 -5.81 0.07 -3.77
CA GLU A 58 -4.91 -0.51 -4.76
C GLU A 58 -4.29 -1.81 -4.23
N SER A 59 -3.70 -1.79 -3.03
CA SER A 59 -3.00 -2.94 -2.47
C SER A 59 -3.97 -4.09 -2.14
N THR A 60 -5.19 -3.78 -1.69
CA THR A 60 -6.24 -4.78 -1.45
C THR A 60 -6.71 -5.39 -2.77
N ALA A 61 -6.90 -4.56 -3.82
CA ALA A 61 -7.27 -5.04 -5.15
C ALA A 61 -6.17 -5.91 -5.77
N ASP A 62 -4.90 -5.57 -5.56
CA ASP A 62 -3.75 -6.34 -6.01
C ASP A 62 -3.72 -7.74 -5.40
N ILE A 63 -3.93 -7.87 -4.08
CA ILE A 63 -4.02 -9.20 -3.42
C ILE A 63 -5.13 -10.05 -4.04
N ILE A 64 -6.32 -9.48 -4.23
CA ILE A 64 -7.45 -10.19 -4.85
C ILE A 64 -7.11 -10.60 -6.28
N LEU A 65 -6.48 -9.72 -7.04
CA LEU A 65 -6.08 -9.97 -8.40
C LEU A 65 -5.00 -11.06 -8.49
N ALA A 66 -4.03 -11.06 -7.58
CA ALA A 66 -3.00 -12.10 -7.46
C ALA A 66 -3.63 -13.47 -7.19
N ILE A 67 -4.60 -13.55 -6.27
CA ILE A 67 -5.38 -14.77 -6.01
C ILE A 67 -6.10 -15.23 -7.28
N ASN A 68 -6.78 -14.32 -7.99
CA ASN A 68 -7.46 -14.65 -9.23
C ASN A 68 -6.49 -15.24 -10.27
N ARG A 69 -5.34 -14.60 -10.51
CA ARG A 69 -4.35 -15.08 -11.50
C ARG A 69 -3.74 -16.44 -11.10
N CYS A 70 -3.51 -16.66 -9.81
CA CYS A 70 -3.02 -17.96 -9.33
C CYS A 70 -4.08 -19.07 -9.48
N LEU A 71 -5.34 -18.77 -9.17
CA LEU A 71 -6.44 -19.74 -9.26
C LEU A 71 -6.81 -20.08 -10.71
N GLU A 72 -6.73 -19.13 -11.64
CA GLU A 72 -6.94 -19.40 -13.08
C GLU A 72 -6.01 -20.50 -13.59
N VAL A 73 -4.77 -20.58 -13.08
CA VAL A 73 -3.79 -21.60 -13.47
C VAL A 73 -3.93 -22.89 -12.65
N LEU A 74 -4.13 -22.78 -11.33
CA LEU A 74 -4.17 -23.95 -10.46
C LEU A 74 -5.50 -24.72 -10.52
N ALA A 75 -6.60 -23.97 -10.43
CA ALA A 75 -7.96 -24.46 -10.28
C ALA A 75 -8.98 -23.56 -11.00
N PRO A 76 -9.04 -23.59 -12.35
CA PRO A 76 -9.90 -22.73 -13.15
C PRO A 76 -11.38 -22.73 -12.74
N LYS A 77 -11.90 -23.88 -12.28
CA LYS A 77 -13.28 -24.02 -11.78
C LYS A 77 -13.53 -23.14 -10.55
N ILE A 78 -12.56 -23.06 -9.63
CA ILE A 78 -12.67 -22.21 -8.43
C ILE A 78 -12.57 -20.75 -8.83
N ALA A 79 -11.63 -20.40 -9.72
CA ALA A 79 -11.52 -19.04 -10.26
C ALA A 79 -12.84 -18.58 -10.90
N GLU A 80 -13.50 -19.45 -11.68
CA GLU A 80 -14.80 -19.17 -12.28
C GLU A 80 -15.91 -18.96 -11.24
N ILE A 81 -15.89 -19.73 -10.14
CA ILE A 81 -16.85 -19.59 -9.05
C ILE A 81 -16.65 -18.28 -8.28
N LEU A 82 -15.42 -17.80 -8.14
CA LEU A 82 -15.12 -16.60 -7.35
C LEU A 82 -15.12 -15.29 -8.16
N PHE A 83 -14.73 -15.33 -9.43
CA PHE A 83 -14.36 -14.15 -10.23
C PHE A 83 -15.04 -14.06 -11.60
N LYS A 84 -16.11 -14.82 -11.87
CA LYS A 84 -16.84 -14.67 -13.14
C LYS A 84 -18.05 -13.74 -13.00
N GLY A 85 -18.18 -12.81 -13.95
CA GLY A 85 -19.34 -11.94 -14.12
C GLY A 85 -19.47 -10.93 -12.98
N ILE A 86 -20.68 -10.81 -12.42
CA ILE A 86 -21.00 -9.82 -11.38
C ILE A 86 -20.13 -9.96 -10.11
N ARG A 87 -19.59 -11.16 -9.85
CA ARG A 87 -18.78 -11.44 -8.65
C ARG A 87 -17.47 -10.64 -8.61
N THR A 88 -16.87 -10.35 -9.77
CA THR A 88 -15.69 -9.47 -9.84
C THR A 88 -16.03 -8.06 -9.39
N HIS A 89 -17.19 -7.55 -9.79
CA HIS A 89 -17.66 -6.23 -9.36
C HIS A 89 -17.96 -6.18 -7.86
N LEU A 90 -18.42 -7.29 -7.26
CA LEU A 90 -18.57 -7.39 -5.81
C LEU A 90 -17.21 -7.24 -5.11
N TRP A 91 -16.16 -7.94 -5.56
CA TRP A 91 -14.82 -7.79 -5.00
C TRP A 91 -14.28 -6.36 -5.12
N LEU A 92 -14.45 -5.73 -6.29
CA LEU A 92 -14.05 -4.33 -6.49
C LEU A 92 -14.81 -3.37 -5.56
N THR A 93 -16.12 -3.62 -5.38
CA THR A 93 -16.95 -2.83 -4.45
C THR A 93 -16.49 -3.00 -3.01
N ILE A 94 -16.09 -4.21 -2.59
CA ILE A 94 -15.52 -4.46 -1.26
C ILE A 94 -14.23 -3.65 -1.08
N CYS A 95 -13.32 -3.66 -2.07
CA CYS A 95 -12.11 -2.82 -2.02
C CYS A 95 -12.45 -1.34 -1.89
N SER A 96 -13.42 -0.84 -2.67
CA SER A 96 -13.83 0.56 -2.63
C SER A 96 -14.47 0.95 -1.30
N LEU A 97 -15.32 0.09 -0.72
CA LEU A 97 -15.93 0.33 0.60
C LEU A 97 -14.88 0.31 1.71
N TYR A 98 -13.90 -0.59 1.63
CA TYR A 98 -12.79 -0.62 2.56
C TYR A 98 -11.97 0.69 2.45
N ALA A 99 -11.60 1.11 1.24
CA ALA A 99 -10.93 2.38 1.03
C ALA A 99 -11.74 3.59 1.52
N LEU A 100 -13.07 3.55 1.36
CA LEU A 100 -13.97 4.61 1.85
C LEU A 100 -13.97 4.69 3.38
N TYR A 101 -13.91 3.56 4.07
CA TYR A 101 -13.68 3.55 5.52
C TYR A 101 -12.37 4.26 5.87
N TRP A 102 -11.28 3.96 5.18
CA TRP A 102 -10.00 4.63 5.41
C TRP A 102 -10.02 6.12 5.09
N LEU A 103 -10.77 6.55 4.08
CA LEU A 103 -10.96 7.97 3.76
C LEU A 103 -11.54 8.74 4.96
N PHE A 104 -12.60 8.21 5.58
CA PHE A 104 -13.30 8.90 6.65
C PHE A 104 -12.60 8.75 8.01
N PHE A 105 -12.14 7.55 8.35
CA PHE A 105 -11.72 7.23 9.72
C PHE A 105 -10.19 7.24 9.94
N ALA A 106 -9.36 7.17 8.89
CA ALA A 106 -7.92 7.18 9.09
C ALA A 106 -7.37 8.56 9.48
N LYS A 107 -6.23 8.55 10.20
CA LYS A 107 -5.38 9.73 10.42
C LYS A 107 -4.76 10.18 9.10
N ALA A 108 -4.67 11.49 8.89
CA ALA A 108 -4.10 12.06 7.67
C ALA A 108 -2.57 11.93 7.67
N ILE A 109 -2.02 11.50 6.54
CA ILE A 109 -0.59 11.62 6.28
C ILE A 109 -0.29 13.04 5.80
N VAL A 110 0.81 13.60 6.28
CA VAL A 110 1.25 14.95 5.97
C VAL A 110 2.60 14.88 5.26
N PHE A 111 2.78 15.71 4.25
CA PHE A 111 4.05 15.81 3.54
C PHE A 111 5.09 16.53 4.43
N SER A 112 6.22 15.88 4.67
CA SER A 112 7.36 16.50 5.35
C SER A 112 8.33 17.09 4.32
N GLY A 113 8.55 18.40 4.38
CA GLY A 113 9.54 19.08 3.54
C GLY A 113 10.99 18.76 3.89
N ILE A 114 11.27 18.21 5.08
CA ILE A 114 12.63 17.78 5.47
C ILE A 114 13.01 16.52 4.70
N TYR A 115 12.13 15.53 4.72
CA TYR A 115 12.38 14.22 4.12
C TYR A 115 11.85 14.10 2.68
N PHE A 116 11.09 15.09 2.21
CA PHE A 116 10.40 15.07 0.91
C PHE A 116 9.51 13.81 0.72
N ALA A 117 8.83 13.39 1.79
CA ALA A 117 7.98 12.20 1.81
C ALA A 117 6.80 12.34 2.77
N TRP A 118 5.87 11.39 2.73
CA TRP A 118 4.62 11.41 3.47
C TRP A 118 4.72 10.64 4.79
N PHE A 119 4.26 11.22 5.90
CA PHE A 119 4.34 10.60 7.22
C PHE A 119 3.08 10.84 8.04
N PHE A 120 2.78 9.92 8.96
CA PHE A 120 1.71 10.11 9.96
C PHE A 120 2.10 11.13 11.03
N ASN A 121 3.38 11.22 11.39
CA ASN A 121 3.90 12.24 12.30
C ASN A 121 4.19 13.55 11.52
N PRO A 122 3.40 14.62 11.70
CA PRO A 122 3.62 15.88 10.99
C PRO A 122 4.90 16.60 11.45
N PHE A 123 5.43 16.27 12.63
CA PHE A 123 6.63 16.88 13.21
C PHE A 123 7.88 16.02 13.04
N ILE A 124 7.85 15.01 12.18
CA ILE A 124 9.00 14.16 11.90
C ILE A 124 10.22 15.02 11.46
N GLY A 125 11.36 14.82 12.12
CA GLY A 125 12.58 15.62 11.92
C GLY A 125 12.61 16.97 12.67
N TYR A 126 11.50 17.39 13.28
CA TYR A 126 11.42 18.61 14.10
C TYR A 126 11.29 18.31 15.59
N LYS A 127 10.43 17.35 15.95
CA LYS A 127 10.17 16.94 17.34
C LYS A 127 10.01 15.43 17.41
N GLU A 128 10.68 14.81 18.38
CA GLU A 128 10.52 13.38 18.66
C GLU A 128 9.12 13.09 19.22
N ASP A 129 8.48 12.06 18.68
CA ASP A 129 7.20 11.54 19.19
C ASP A 129 7.45 10.51 20.29
N ILE A 130 7.86 10.99 21.47
CA ILE A 130 8.23 10.15 22.62
C ILE A 130 7.07 9.25 23.07
N LYS A 131 5.83 9.70 22.84
CA LYS A 131 4.60 9.00 23.29
C LYS A 131 3.96 8.14 22.21
N GLY A 132 4.48 8.17 20.97
CA GLY A 132 3.89 7.46 19.84
C GLY A 132 2.47 7.90 19.49
N GLU A 133 2.11 9.16 19.78
CA GLU A 133 0.74 9.67 19.56
C GLU A 133 0.37 9.72 18.06
N PHE A 134 1.38 9.80 17.19
CA PHE A 134 1.21 9.84 15.74
C PHE A 134 1.35 8.46 15.08
N ASN A 135 1.69 7.41 15.82
CA ASN A 135 1.63 6.06 15.29
C ASN A 135 0.19 5.68 14.94
N TYR A 136 0.05 4.91 13.86
CA TYR A 136 -1.24 4.47 13.39
C TYR A 136 -1.23 2.96 13.11
N ASP A 137 -1.47 2.21 14.18
CA ASP A 137 -1.35 0.74 14.21
C ASP A 137 -2.15 0.04 13.12
N PHE A 138 -3.35 0.55 12.80
CA PHE A 138 -4.16 -0.04 11.72
C PHE A 138 -3.44 -0.01 10.37
N HIS A 139 -2.66 1.04 10.07
CA HIS A 139 -1.92 1.13 8.80
C HIS A 139 -0.76 0.15 8.77
N ILE A 140 -0.06 0.03 9.90
CA ILE A 140 1.00 -0.97 10.07
C ILE A 140 0.43 -2.37 9.88
N ILE A 141 -0.72 -2.68 10.47
CA ILE A 141 -1.38 -3.99 10.30
C ILE A 141 -1.72 -4.24 8.83
N HIS A 142 -2.25 -3.24 8.13
CA HIS A 142 -2.57 -3.37 6.71
C HIS A 142 -1.31 -3.60 5.87
N ASP A 143 -0.26 -2.79 6.04
CA ASP A 143 1.00 -2.91 5.30
C ASP A 143 1.69 -4.26 5.57
N LEU A 144 1.71 -4.71 6.83
CA LEU A 144 2.22 -6.03 7.19
C LEU A 144 1.38 -7.15 6.56
N SER A 145 0.06 -6.98 6.51
CA SER A 145 -0.83 -7.94 5.85
C SER A 145 -0.50 -8.04 4.36
N VAL A 146 -0.29 -6.91 3.67
CA VAL A 146 0.15 -6.89 2.27
C VAL A 146 1.50 -7.58 2.12
N ALA A 147 2.47 -7.21 2.97
CA ALA A 147 3.84 -7.73 2.92
C ALA A 147 3.96 -9.24 3.20
N ILE A 148 2.99 -9.83 3.92
CA ILE A 148 2.95 -11.26 4.22
C ILE A 148 2.08 -12.03 3.22
N LEU A 149 0.86 -11.54 2.95
CA LEU A 149 -0.11 -12.24 2.12
C LEU A 149 0.34 -12.31 0.67
N SER A 150 0.89 -11.23 0.12
CA SER A 150 1.35 -11.18 -1.27
C SER A 150 2.40 -12.26 -1.58
N PRO A 151 3.58 -12.30 -0.92
CA PRO A 151 4.54 -13.37 -1.15
C PRO A 151 4.00 -14.75 -0.73
N GLY A 152 3.14 -14.81 0.30
CA GLY A 152 2.47 -16.04 0.71
C GLY A 152 1.62 -16.67 -0.40
N ILE A 153 0.84 -15.87 -1.14
CA ILE A 153 0.03 -16.32 -2.28
C ILE A 153 0.92 -16.92 -3.36
N TYR A 154 2.01 -16.24 -3.74
CA TYR A 154 2.93 -16.72 -4.77
C TYR A 154 3.71 -17.96 -4.33
N LEU A 155 4.06 -18.07 -3.04
CA LEU A 155 4.73 -19.24 -2.49
C LEU A 155 3.80 -20.46 -2.47
N LEU A 156 2.55 -20.29 -2.02
CA LEU A 156 1.51 -21.34 -2.11
C LEU A 156 1.25 -21.75 -3.56
N PHE A 157 1.25 -20.78 -4.48
CA PHE A 157 1.11 -21.04 -5.90
C PHE A 157 2.25 -21.91 -6.44
N ALA A 158 3.50 -21.54 -6.15
CA ALA A 158 4.67 -22.30 -6.55
C ALA A 158 4.67 -23.72 -5.97
N LEU A 159 4.37 -23.88 -4.68
CA LEU A 159 4.26 -25.19 -4.02
C LEU A 159 3.17 -26.06 -4.67
N SER A 160 1.99 -25.49 -4.93
CA SER A 160 0.88 -26.20 -5.55
C SER A 160 1.23 -26.67 -6.97
N LEU A 161 1.94 -25.85 -7.74
CA LEU A 161 2.46 -26.24 -9.07
C LEU A 161 3.48 -27.38 -8.97
N LEU A 162 4.41 -27.32 -8.02
CA LEU A 162 5.42 -28.37 -7.82
C LEU A 162 4.76 -29.71 -7.48
N ILE A 163 3.80 -29.72 -6.55
CA ILE A 163 3.05 -30.92 -6.15
C ILE A 163 2.29 -31.50 -7.35
N LYS A 164 1.57 -30.65 -8.10
CA LYS A 164 0.80 -31.08 -9.28
C LYS A 164 1.71 -31.67 -10.37
N ASN A 165 2.86 -31.06 -10.61
CA ASN A 165 3.85 -31.55 -11.57
C ASN A 165 4.47 -32.89 -11.14
N GLN A 166 4.76 -33.07 -9.85
CA GLN A 166 5.28 -34.33 -9.31
C GLN A 166 4.24 -35.46 -9.42
N ALA A 167 2.98 -35.19 -9.06
CA ALA A 167 1.89 -36.15 -9.19
C ALA A 167 1.69 -36.63 -10.64
N LEU A 168 1.74 -35.69 -11.61
CA LEU A 168 1.66 -36.01 -13.03
C LEU A 168 2.84 -36.87 -13.52
N ARG A 169 4.07 -36.58 -13.05
CA ARG A 169 5.27 -37.38 -13.36
C ARG A 169 5.17 -38.80 -12.82
N HIS A 170 4.65 -38.98 -11.61
CA HIS A 170 4.51 -40.30 -10.99
C HIS A 170 3.39 -41.13 -11.64
N SER A 171 2.38 -40.49 -12.23
CA SER A 171 1.23 -41.19 -12.83
C SER A 171 1.56 -41.93 -14.15
N ASN A 172 2.78 -41.86 -14.69
CA ASN A 172 3.21 -42.49 -15.96
C ASN A 172 2.27 -42.26 -17.15
N THR A 173 1.36 -41.30 -17.04
CA THR A 173 0.48 -40.87 -18.10
C THR A 173 1.28 -39.93 -18.98
N ASN A 174 1.63 -40.39 -20.19
CA ASN A 174 2.15 -39.59 -21.31
C ASN A 174 1.09 -38.60 -21.81
N ILE A 175 0.54 -37.77 -20.91
CA ILE A 175 -0.33 -36.68 -21.30
C ILE A 175 0.63 -35.52 -21.54
N ASN A 176 0.83 -35.20 -22.82
CA ASN A 176 1.38 -33.94 -23.30
C ASN A 176 0.44 -32.76 -22.95
N SER A 177 -0.08 -32.69 -21.72
CA SER A 177 -0.84 -31.55 -21.21
C SER A 177 0.16 -30.51 -20.76
N SER A 178 0.91 -29.95 -21.70
CA SER A 178 1.34 -28.57 -21.51
C SER A 178 0.05 -27.76 -21.41
N VAL A 179 -0.27 -27.30 -20.20
CA VAL A 179 -1.32 -26.30 -20.02
C VAL A 179 -0.89 -25.12 -20.90
N SER A 180 -1.52 -24.96 -22.05
CA SER A 180 -1.17 -23.92 -23.01
C SER A 180 -1.73 -22.60 -22.50
N ILE A 181 -1.01 -21.99 -21.56
CA ILE A 181 -1.32 -20.65 -21.07
C ILE A 181 -1.07 -19.69 -22.23
N SER A 182 -2.09 -18.90 -22.57
CA SER A 182 -2.00 -17.89 -23.63
C SER A 182 -0.94 -16.85 -23.29
N ARG A 183 -0.41 -16.18 -24.31
CA ARG A 183 0.57 -15.10 -24.11
C ARG A 183 0.01 -13.97 -23.23
N ALA A 184 -1.27 -13.64 -23.41
CA ALA A 184 -1.94 -12.60 -22.63
C ALA A 184 -1.98 -12.96 -21.14
N GLU A 185 -2.37 -14.19 -20.79
CA GLU A 185 -2.40 -14.67 -19.40
C GLU A 185 -1.02 -14.66 -18.74
N LYS A 186 0.06 -15.00 -19.48
CA LYS A 186 1.43 -14.91 -18.96
C LYS A 186 1.85 -13.47 -18.65
N LEU A 187 1.50 -12.54 -19.55
CA LEU A 187 1.84 -11.13 -19.39
C LEU A 187 1.07 -10.50 -18.24
N THR A 188 -0.23 -10.79 -18.09
CA THR A 188 -1.03 -10.27 -16.98
C THR A 188 -0.60 -10.89 -15.64
N PHE A 189 -0.24 -12.18 -15.62
CA PHE A 189 0.34 -12.78 -14.41
C PHE A 189 1.66 -12.08 -14.01
N LEU A 190 2.57 -11.88 -14.97
CA LEU A 190 3.85 -11.19 -14.71
C LEU A 190 3.63 -9.75 -14.25
N GLN A 191 2.68 -9.04 -14.87
CA GLN A 191 2.33 -7.67 -14.49
C GLN A 191 1.89 -7.60 -13.03
N VAL A 192 0.94 -8.45 -12.63
CA VAL A 192 0.42 -8.48 -11.26
C VAL A 192 1.53 -8.89 -10.28
N PHE A 193 2.37 -9.87 -10.64
CA PHE A 193 3.52 -10.24 -9.83
C PHE A 193 4.48 -9.05 -9.56
N VAL A 194 4.77 -8.23 -10.57
CA VAL A 194 5.63 -7.05 -10.40
C VAL A 194 4.96 -5.99 -9.53
N ILE A 195 3.65 -5.76 -9.70
CA ILE A 195 2.88 -4.82 -8.86
C ILE A 195 2.91 -5.29 -7.39
N SER A 196 2.56 -6.55 -7.15
CA SER A 196 2.61 -7.19 -5.83
C SER A 196 3.98 -7.12 -5.16
N LEU A 197 5.07 -7.22 -5.93
CA LEU A 197 6.43 -7.05 -5.43
C LEU A 197 6.69 -5.60 -5.00
N MET A 198 6.31 -4.62 -5.82
CA MET A 198 6.45 -3.20 -5.48
C MET A 198 5.63 -2.85 -4.23
N ASN A 199 4.39 -3.31 -4.14
CA ASN A 199 3.52 -3.10 -2.98
C ASN A 199 4.09 -3.72 -1.71
N THR A 200 4.67 -4.92 -1.80
CA THR A 200 5.36 -5.58 -0.68
C THR A 200 6.56 -4.76 -0.20
N ILE A 201 7.39 -4.27 -1.14
CA ILE A 201 8.56 -3.44 -0.81
C ILE A 201 8.11 -2.14 -0.15
N CYS A 202 7.18 -1.42 -0.77
CA CYS A 202 6.66 -0.16 -0.27
C CYS A 202 6.06 -0.30 1.14
N GLY A 203 5.11 -1.23 1.34
CA GLY A 203 4.47 -1.45 2.65
C GLY A 203 5.46 -1.88 3.73
N SER A 204 6.45 -2.71 3.39
CA SER A 204 7.51 -3.11 4.33
C SER A 204 8.37 -1.92 4.74
N VAL A 205 8.83 -1.11 3.76
CA VAL A 205 9.69 0.04 4.03
C VAL A 205 8.94 1.11 4.83
N TYR A 206 7.69 1.41 4.47
CA TYR A 206 6.85 2.36 5.22
C TYR A 206 6.58 1.90 6.65
N SER A 207 6.34 0.61 6.86
CA SER A 207 6.18 0.04 8.21
C SER A 207 7.43 0.25 9.06
N VAL A 208 8.63 0.10 8.46
CA VAL A 208 9.89 0.36 9.17
C VAL A 208 10.08 1.87 9.42
N MET A 209 9.80 2.74 8.44
CA MET A 209 9.90 4.21 8.56
C MET A 209 9.00 4.80 9.65
N GLN A 210 7.95 4.10 10.09
CA GLN A 210 7.13 4.54 11.23
C GLN A 210 7.82 4.32 12.59
N HIS A 211 8.77 3.39 12.68
CA HIS A 211 9.40 3.00 13.95
C HIS A 211 10.83 3.51 14.11
N ILE A 212 11.51 3.80 13.01
CA ILE A 212 12.89 4.32 13.02
C ILE A 212 12.97 5.63 12.26
N THR A 213 14.00 6.43 12.54
CA THR A 213 14.27 7.63 11.77
C THR A 213 14.57 7.25 10.32
N PRO A 214 13.81 7.76 9.32
CA PRO A 214 13.99 7.35 7.94
C PRO A 214 15.34 7.79 7.37
N GLU A 215 16.09 6.83 6.82
CA GLU A 215 17.28 7.12 6.04
C GLU A 215 16.93 7.43 4.58
N ARG A 216 17.83 8.12 3.88
CA ARG A 216 17.59 8.58 2.49
C ARG A 216 17.25 7.44 1.52
N TRP A 217 17.89 6.28 1.67
CA TRP A 217 17.62 5.14 0.79
C TRP A 217 16.21 4.57 1.00
N MET A 218 15.70 4.59 2.24
CA MET A 218 14.36 4.12 2.57
C MET A 218 13.31 4.98 1.88
N ILE A 219 13.51 6.30 1.95
CA ILE A 219 12.62 7.27 1.31
C ILE A 219 12.60 7.11 -0.21
N ILE A 220 13.78 6.98 -0.84
CA ILE A 220 13.87 6.79 -2.30
C ILE A 220 13.18 5.48 -2.70
N LEU A 221 13.43 4.40 -1.97
CA LEU A 221 12.85 3.09 -2.27
C LEU A 221 11.32 3.12 -2.08
N ALA A 222 10.83 3.67 -0.98
CA ALA A 222 9.41 3.82 -0.70
C ALA A 222 8.72 4.66 -1.77
N GLN A 223 9.30 5.80 -2.17
CA GLN A 223 8.70 6.70 -3.16
C GLN A 223 8.71 6.12 -4.59
N PHE A 224 9.65 5.22 -4.91
CA PHE A 224 9.71 4.54 -6.21
C PHE A 224 8.77 3.34 -6.28
N SER A 225 8.59 2.64 -5.15
CA SER A 225 7.73 1.46 -5.05
C SER A 225 6.26 1.79 -4.76
N TRP A 226 5.95 3.04 -4.45
CA TRP A 226 4.61 3.59 -4.22
C TRP A 226 4.06 4.26 -5.49
#